data_AF-A0A1E5VN07-F1
#
_entry.id   AF-A0A1E5VN07-F1
#
_cell.length_a   1.000
_cell.length_b   1.000
_cell.length_c   1.000
_cell.angle_alpha   90.00
_cell.angle_beta   90.00
_cell.angle_gamma   90.00
#
_symmetry.space_group_name_H-M   'P 1'
#
loop_
_entity.id
_entity.type
_entity.pdbx_description
1 polymer ?
#
loop_
_entity_poly.entity_id
_entity_poly.type
_entity_poly.pdbx_seq_one_letter_code
_entity_poly.pdbx_strand_id
1 'polypeptide(L)'
;MAANSDEKARALEQCERDLDLAIERLVNLRLDPEDDAGEGAGPDDTNNAAAHHALAPAPAEKQSAVAVASGGGSSGSVEWVERLMEEMSSAGAMGDARARAARLLEDFGASVAAAASRAERKLRDVALRENVVLKKAVLVQYRLDKEKEAAHRELQRQLAGCQQRVRNLETDNYALSMYLRRAQPQRPGSITGRFHPEVF
;
A
#
# COMPACT_ATOMS: atom_id res chain seq x y z
N MET A 1 5.43 -9.81 38.15
CA MET A 1 4.99 -10.27 36.81
C MET A 1 3.73 -9.52 36.34
N ALA A 2 2.67 -9.36 37.16
CA ALA A 2 1.43 -8.68 36.75
C ALA A 2 1.61 -7.17 36.42
N ALA A 3 2.39 -6.42 37.20
CA ALA A 3 2.59 -4.98 37.01
C ALA A 3 3.13 -4.59 35.61
N ASN A 4 3.97 -5.43 35.01
CA ASN A 4 4.56 -5.17 33.68
C ASN A 4 3.55 -5.42 32.55
N SER A 5 2.50 -6.22 32.79
CA SER A 5 1.42 -6.44 31.82
C SER A 5 0.48 -5.24 31.78
N ASP A 6 0.17 -4.66 32.95
CA ASP A 6 -0.71 -3.50 33.06
C ASP A 6 -0.05 -2.23 32.49
N GLU A 7 1.26 -2.09 32.66
CA GLU A 7 2.05 -1.01 32.04
C GLU A 7 2.04 -1.09 30.50
N LYS A 8 2.15 -2.29 29.94
CA LYS A 8 2.04 -2.50 28.48
C LYS A 8 0.64 -2.21 27.95
N ALA A 9 -0.39 -2.60 28.67
CA ALA A 9 -1.77 -2.30 28.30
C ALA A 9 -2.02 -0.78 28.27
N ARG A 10 -1.54 -0.05 29.29
CA ARG A 10 -1.60 1.41 29.32
C ARG A 10 -0.81 2.07 28.19
N ALA A 11 0.37 1.53 27.85
CA ALA A 11 1.16 2.05 26.73
C ALA A 11 0.45 1.86 25.39
N LEU A 12 -0.24 0.73 25.18
CA LEU A 12 -1.03 0.50 23.97
C LEU A 12 -2.24 1.44 23.87
N GLU A 13 -2.97 1.64 24.97
CA GLU A 13 -4.09 2.60 24.99
C GLU A 13 -3.61 4.04 24.73
N GLN A 14 -2.42 4.40 25.22
CA GLN A 14 -1.84 5.72 24.96
C GLN A 14 -1.46 5.87 23.49
N CYS A 15 -0.86 4.85 22.87
CA CYS A 15 -0.58 4.83 21.44
C CYS A 15 -1.85 4.94 20.59
N GLU A 16 -2.94 4.29 21.00
CA GLU A 16 -4.25 4.39 20.31
C GLU A 16 -4.78 5.81 20.35
N ARG A 17 -4.78 6.45 21.53
CA ARG A 17 -5.20 7.86 21.68
C ARG A 17 -4.32 8.83 20.89
N ASP A 18 -3.01 8.61 20.87
CA ASP A 18 -2.07 9.46 20.13
C ASP A 18 -2.25 9.32 18.61
N LEU A 19 -2.58 8.11 18.12
CA LEU A 19 -2.92 7.87 16.72
C LEU A 19 -4.23 8.55 16.34
N ASP A 20 -5.26 8.48 17.17
CA ASP A 20 -6.54 9.16 16.93
C ASP A 20 -6.37 10.69 16.87
N LEU A 21 -5.58 11.26 17.80
CA LEU A 21 -5.22 12.68 17.78
C LEU A 21 -4.44 13.08 16.52
N ALA A 22 -3.55 12.20 16.03
CA ALA A 22 -2.81 12.44 14.80
C ALA A 22 -3.73 12.42 13.57
N ILE A 23 -4.69 11.50 13.52
CA ILE A 23 -5.71 11.42 12.47
C ILE A 23 -6.56 12.68 12.45
N GLU A 24 -7.05 13.13 13.60
CA GLU A 24 -7.89 14.34 13.72
C GLU A 24 -7.13 15.59 13.25
N ARG A 25 -5.86 15.76 13.66
CA ARG A 25 -5.01 16.86 13.20
C ARG A 25 -4.76 16.82 11.70
N LEU A 26 -4.56 15.64 11.13
CA LEU A 26 -4.26 15.48 9.71
C LEU A 26 -5.49 15.71 8.82
N VAL A 27 -6.68 15.41 9.34
CA VAL A 27 -7.95 15.77 8.72
C VAL A 27 -8.16 17.29 8.76
N ASN A 28 -7.93 17.92 9.92
CA ASN A 28 -8.04 19.38 10.05
C ASN A 28 -7.04 20.13 9.15
N LEU A 29 -5.81 19.63 9.00
CA LEU A 29 -4.79 20.22 8.12
C LEU A 29 -5.07 20.00 6.62
N ARG A 30 -5.90 19.02 6.24
CA ARG A 30 -6.21 18.70 4.83
C ARG A 30 -7.52 19.30 4.32
N LEU A 31 -8.17 20.13 5.14
CA LEU A 31 -9.47 20.71 4.82
C LEU A 31 -9.45 22.23 4.55
N ASP A 32 -8.28 22.88 4.55
CA ASP A 32 -8.11 24.22 4.00
C ASP A 32 -7.44 24.16 2.61
N PRO A 33 -8.18 23.90 1.52
CA PRO A 33 -7.77 24.25 0.17
C PRO A 33 -8.18 25.70 -0.10
N GLU A 34 -7.60 26.64 0.63
CA GLU A 34 -7.68 28.07 0.25
C GLU A 34 -6.37 28.44 -0.45
N ASP A 35 -6.53 29.15 -1.55
CA ASP A 35 -5.54 29.51 -2.55
C ASP A 35 -4.29 30.17 -1.97
N ASP A 36 -3.10 29.79 -2.47
CA ASP A 36 -2.12 30.84 -2.79
C ASP A 36 -1.19 30.43 -3.93
N ALA A 37 -1.40 31.08 -5.06
CA ALA A 37 -0.45 31.17 -6.14
C ALA A 37 0.42 32.41 -5.88
N GLY A 38 1.70 32.23 -5.54
CA GLY A 38 2.59 33.38 -5.36
C GLY A 38 4.00 33.05 -4.89
N GLU A 39 4.92 32.89 -5.86
CA GLU A 39 6.20 33.60 -5.94
C GLU A 39 7.20 33.57 -4.76
N GLY A 40 8.40 33.02 -5.03
CA GLY A 40 9.66 33.64 -4.57
C GLY A 40 10.67 32.82 -3.76
N ALA A 41 11.85 32.64 -4.37
CA ALA A 41 13.21 32.64 -3.77
C ALA A 41 13.71 31.47 -2.89
N GLY A 42 14.80 30.82 -3.32
CA GLY A 42 15.76 30.11 -2.45
C GLY A 42 16.70 31.10 -1.70
N PRO A 43 17.83 30.68 -1.06
CA PRO A 43 18.61 29.44 -1.27
C PRO A 43 19.22 28.78 0.02
N ASP A 44 19.99 27.71 -0.23
CA ASP A 44 21.15 27.12 0.49
C ASP A 44 21.06 26.31 1.81
N ASP A 45 21.44 25.03 1.64
CA ASP A 45 22.47 24.23 2.32
C ASP A 45 22.43 23.98 3.85
N THR A 46 22.28 22.70 4.25
CA THR A 46 23.41 21.85 4.74
C THR A 46 22.95 20.48 5.28
N ASN A 47 23.50 19.43 4.66
CA ASN A 47 24.08 18.22 5.25
C ASN A 47 23.32 17.29 6.24
N ASN A 48 23.05 16.08 5.73
CA ASN A 48 23.62 14.79 6.16
C ASN A 48 22.69 13.72 6.81
N ALA A 49 22.65 12.58 6.09
CA ALA A 49 22.53 11.18 6.52
C ALA A 49 21.49 10.76 7.58
N ALA A 50 20.54 9.92 7.18
CA ALA A 50 20.64 8.46 7.33
C ALA A 50 19.34 7.73 6.94
N ALA A 51 19.51 6.67 6.14
CA ALA A 51 18.89 5.35 6.31
C ALA A 51 17.35 5.18 6.35
N HIS A 52 16.88 4.63 5.22
CA HIS A 52 16.08 3.39 5.14
C HIS A 52 14.56 3.38 5.44
N HIS A 53 13.84 3.12 4.34
CA HIS A 53 12.74 2.13 4.20
C HIS A 53 11.47 2.25 5.07
N ALA A 54 10.37 2.66 4.42
CA ALA A 54 9.07 1.96 4.49
C ALA A 54 8.15 2.37 3.32
N LEU A 55 8.42 1.80 2.15
CA LEU A 55 7.48 0.95 1.43
C LEU A 55 5.96 1.00 1.76
N ALA A 56 5.23 1.66 0.85
CA ALA A 56 4.05 1.14 0.14
C ALA A 56 2.68 1.02 0.89
N PRO A 57 1.56 0.80 0.16
CA PRO A 57 0.52 1.82 -0.01
C PRO A 57 -0.93 1.28 0.16
N ALA A 58 -1.92 2.15 -0.12
CA ALA A 58 -3.32 1.87 -0.51
C ALA A 58 -4.40 1.99 0.59
N PRO A 59 -5.70 2.18 0.22
CA PRO A 59 -6.27 2.61 -1.06
C PRO A 59 -7.01 3.95 -0.92
N ALA A 60 -6.76 4.89 -1.84
CA ALA A 60 -7.74 5.94 -2.08
C ALA A 60 -8.82 5.33 -2.99
N GLU A 61 -9.89 4.84 -2.38
CA GLU A 61 -11.19 4.72 -3.03
C GLU A 61 -11.68 6.13 -3.37
N LYS A 62 -11.09 6.75 -4.39
CA LYS A 62 -11.82 7.76 -5.13
C LYS A 62 -12.76 6.99 -6.02
N GLN A 63 -13.99 6.90 -5.55
CA GLN A 63 -15.18 6.78 -6.36
C GLN A 63 -15.02 7.74 -7.55
N SER A 64 -14.43 7.24 -8.62
CA SER A 64 -14.80 7.66 -9.95
C SER A 64 -16.20 7.10 -10.09
N ALA A 65 -17.16 7.82 -9.51
CA ALA A 65 -18.40 8.03 -10.20
C ALA A 65 -17.94 8.46 -11.59
N VAL A 66 -17.89 7.47 -12.48
CA VAL A 66 -18.11 7.70 -13.89
C VAL A 66 -19.48 8.36 -13.86
N ALA A 67 -19.46 9.69 -13.70
CA ALA A 67 -20.38 10.55 -14.37
C ALA A 67 -20.24 10.08 -15.81
N VAL A 68 -21.10 9.10 -16.14
CA VAL A 68 -21.56 8.86 -17.48
C VAL A 68 -21.79 10.26 -17.96
N ALA A 69 -20.88 10.74 -18.80
CA ALA A 69 -20.98 12.03 -19.42
C ALA A 69 -22.16 11.91 -20.40
N SER A 70 -23.36 11.86 -19.84
CA SER A 70 -24.56 12.45 -20.38
C SER A 70 -24.30 13.96 -20.42
N GLY A 71 -23.38 14.35 -21.29
CA GLY A 71 -22.80 15.69 -21.32
C GLY A 71 -22.45 16.12 -22.74
N GLY A 72 -23.03 15.50 -23.76
CA GLY A 72 -22.88 15.93 -25.15
C GLY A 72 -24.14 15.78 -26.00
N GLY A 73 -25.20 15.15 -25.47
CA GLY A 73 -26.39 14.83 -26.25
C GLY A 73 -27.32 16.00 -26.51
N SER A 74 -27.19 17.12 -25.80
CA SER A 74 -28.10 18.26 -25.98
C SER A 74 -27.68 19.14 -27.16
N SER A 75 -26.48 19.71 -27.14
CA SER A 75 -26.05 20.65 -28.20
C SER A 75 -25.89 19.96 -29.55
N GLY A 76 -25.23 18.80 -29.61
CA GLY A 76 -25.04 18.12 -30.90
C GLY A 76 -26.36 17.65 -31.52
N SER A 77 -27.27 17.10 -30.71
CA SER A 77 -28.58 16.66 -31.21
C SER A 77 -29.42 17.83 -31.73
N VAL A 78 -29.42 18.96 -31.01
CA VAL A 78 -30.13 20.18 -31.42
C VAL A 78 -29.52 20.75 -32.70
N GLU A 79 -28.20 20.83 -32.82
CA GLU A 79 -27.50 21.30 -34.02
C GLU A 79 -27.78 20.44 -35.26
N TRP A 80 -27.79 19.10 -35.12
CA TRP A 80 -28.13 18.21 -36.24
C TRP A 80 -29.61 18.32 -36.65
N VAL A 81 -30.51 18.53 -35.69
CA VAL A 81 -31.95 18.73 -35.95
C VAL A 81 -32.19 20.08 -36.64
N GLU A 82 -31.55 21.16 -36.19
CA GLU A 82 -31.63 22.48 -36.83
C GLU A 82 -31.09 22.45 -38.26
N ARG A 83 -29.92 21.83 -38.47
CA ARG A 83 -29.33 21.65 -39.80
C ARG A 83 -30.20 20.81 -40.74
N LEU A 84 -30.87 19.78 -40.21
CA LEU A 84 -31.83 18.97 -40.97
C LEU A 84 -33.05 19.80 -41.39
N MET A 85 -33.63 20.58 -40.47
CA MET A 85 -34.77 21.44 -40.76
C MET A 85 -34.41 22.52 -41.79
N GLU A 86 -33.23 23.13 -41.67
CA GLU A 86 -32.71 24.12 -42.61
C GLU A 86 -32.53 23.53 -44.02
N GLU A 87 -31.81 22.41 -44.15
CA GLU A 87 -31.59 21.75 -45.44
C GLU A 87 -32.90 21.28 -46.10
N MET A 88 -33.87 20.76 -45.33
CA MET A 88 -35.16 20.35 -45.88
C MET A 88 -36.06 21.54 -46.25
N SER A 89 -36.01 22.64 -45.49
CA SER A 89 -36.78 23.85 -45.80
C SER A 89 -36.28 24.58 -47.06
N SER A 90 -35.00 24.42 -47.39
CA SER A 90 -34.36 25.00 -48.58
C SER A 90 -34.54 24.17 -49.86
N ALA A 91 -35.08 22.96 -49.77
CA ALA A 91 -35.19 22.04 -50.89
C ALA A 91 -36.33 22.42 -51.85
N GLY A 92 -36.02 22.52 -53.14
CA GLY A 92 -37.01 22.92 -54.16
C GLY A 92 -37.96 21.81 -54.62
N ALA A 93 -37.65 20.54 -54.32
CA ALA A 93 -38.47 19.39 -54.67
C ALA A 93 -38.25 18.23 -53.68
N MET A 94 -39.22 17.32 -53.57
CA MET A 94 -39.15 16.17 -52.66
C MET A 94 -37.94 15.26 -52.93
N GLY A 95 -37.54 15.12 -54.20
CA GLY A 95 -36.33 14.36 -54.57
C GLY A 95 -35.03 14.99 -54.07
N ASP A 96 -34.94 16.32 -54.11
CA ASP A 96 -33.78 17.08 -53.61
C ASP A 96 -33.71 17.02 -52.07
N ALA A 97 -34.85 17.17 -51.39
CA ALA A 97 -34.95 17.01 -49.93
C ALA A 97 -34.45 15.62 -49.49
N ARG A 98 -34.83 14.57 -50.23
CA ARG A 98 -34.38 13.19 -49.95
C ARG A 98 -32.88 13.01 -50.15
N ALA A 99 -32.31 13.60 -51.20
CA ALA A 99 -30.86 13.52 -51.46
C ALA A 99 -30.06 14.27 -50.38
N ARG A 100 -30.54 15.44 -49.95
CA ARG A 100 -29.93 16.23 -48.86
C ARG A 100 -30.01 15.52 -47.52
N ALA A 101 -31.18 14.96 -47.18
CA ALA A 101 -31.36 14.18 -45.96
C ALA A 101 -30.45 12.95 -45.92
N ALA A 102 -30.27 12.24 -47.04
CA ALA A 102 -29.36 11.10 -47.12
C ALA A 102 -27.91 11.51 -46.82
N ARG A 103 -27.42 12.61 -47.41
CA ARG A 103 -26.06 13.13 -47.14
C ARG A 103 -25.88 13.57 -45.69
N LEU A 104 -26.85 14.27 -45.12
CA LEU A 104 -26.81 14.67 -43.71
C LEU A 104 -26.73 13.47 -42.76
N LEU A 105 -27.47 12.38 -43.07
CA LEU A 105 -27.42 11.16 -42.27
C LEU A 105 -26.08 10.43 -42.41
N GLU A 106 -25.46 10.45 -43.58
CA GLU A 106 -24.11 9.93 -43.79
C GLU A 106 -23.08 10.73 -42.98
N ASP A 107 -23.14 12.06 -43.03
CA ASP A 107 -22.27 12.95 -42.25
C ASP A 107 -22.45 12.75 -40.74
N PHE A 108 -23.71 12.61 -40.29
CA PHE A 108 -24.03 12.28 -38.91
C PHE A 108 -23.43 10.93 -38.51
N GLY A 109 -23.63 9.89 -39.33
CA GLY A 109 -23.07 8.56 -39.10
C GLY A 109 -21.54 8.57 -39.02
N ALA A 110 -20.88 9.32 -39.89
CA ALA A 110 -19.44 9.53 -39.87
C ALA A 110 -18.99 10.25 -38.57
N SER A 111 -19.73 11.27 -38.14
CA SER A 111 -19.44 12.01 -36.90
C SER A 111 -19.55 11.12 -35.65
N VAL A 112 -20.59 10.26 -35.60
CA VAL A 112 -20.82 9.31 -34.50
C VAL A 112 -19.74 8.24 -34.48
N ALA A 113 -19.37 7.68 -35.64
CA ALA A 113 -18.28 6.70 -35.73
C ALA A 113 -16.93 7.30 -35.30
N ALA A 114 -16.65 8.56 -35.69
CA ALA A 114 -15.45 9.27 -35.26
C ALA A 114 -15.46 9.59 -33.75
N ALA A 115 -16.63 9.83 -33.15
CA ALA A 115 -16.76 10.02 -31.71
C ALA A 115 -16.54 8.70 -30.95
N ALA A 116 -17.14 7.60 -31.41
CA ALA A 116 -16.99 6.27 -30.83
C ALA A 116 -15.51 5.83 -30.84
N SER A 117 -14.83 5.93 -31.99
CA SER A 117 -13.39 5.59 -32.08
C SER A 117 -12.48 6.46 -31.21
N ARG A 118 -12.84 7.73 -30.97
CA ARG A 118 -12.13 8.60 -30.01
C ARG A 118 -12.37 8.15 -28.57
N ALA A 119 -13.59 7.78 -28.22
CA ALA A 119 -13.92 7.26 -26.90
C ALA A 119 -13.17 5.94 -26.63
N GLU A 120 -13.17 5.01 -27.58
CA GLU A 120 -12.43 3.75 -27.49
C GLU A 120 -10.93 3.97 -27.30
N ARG A 121 -10.33 4.89 -28.05
CA ARG A 121 -8.90 5.24 -27.87
C ARG A 121 -8.63 5.79 -26.48
N LYS A 122 -9.46 6.72 -25.99
CA LYS A 122 -9.32 7.27 -24.63
C LYS A 122 -9.42 6.16 -23.57
N LEU A 123 -10.39 5.26 -23.69
CA LEU A 123 -10.54 4.13 -22.78
C LEU A 123 -9.32 3.19 -22.84
N ARG A 124 -8.82 2.91 -24.04
CA ARG A 124 -7.60 2.10 -24.23
C ARG A 124 -6.39 2.76 -23.59
N ASP A 125 -6.22 4.07 -23.76
CA ASP A 125 -5.10 4.82 -23.19
C ASP A 125 -5.14 4.81 -21.65
N VAL A 126 -6.33 4.97 -21.06
CA VAL A 126 -6.54 4.83 -19.61
C VAL A 126 -6.17 3.41 -19.15
N ALA A 127 -6.71 2.39 -19.82
CA ALA A 127 -6.43 0.99 -19.48
C ALA A 127 -4.93 0.65 -19.57
N LEU A 128 -4.21 1.20 -20.56
CA LEU A 128 -2.76 1.02 -20.69
C LEU A 128 -1.99 1.68 -19.54
N ARG A 129 -2.38 2.89 -19.13
CA ARG A 129 -1.78 3.57 -17.98
C ARG A 129 -1.99 2.78 -16.69
N GLU A 130 -3.21 2.31 -16.46
CA GLU A 130 -3.54 1.47 -15.31
C GLU A 130 -2.76 0.16 -15.33
N ASN A 131 -2.62 -0.48 -16.49
CA ASN A 131 -1.84 -1.71 -16.62
C ASN A 131 -0.37 -1.51 -16.23
N VAL A 132 0.22 -0.36 -16.57
CA VAL A 132 1.60 -0.01 -16.15
C VAL A 132 1.68 0.16 -14.64
N VAL A 133 0.70 0.84 -14.03
CA VAL A 133 0.64 1.00 -12.57
C VAL A 133 0.51 -0.37 -11.88
N LEU A 134 -0.39 -1.22 -12.37
CA LEU A 134 -0.58 -2.58 -11.84
C LEU A 134 0.70 -3.42 -11.98
N LYS A 135 1.37 -3.39 -13.12
CA LYS A 135 2.67 -4.09 -13.30
C LYS A 135 3.72 -3.62 -12.29
N LYS A 136 3.82 -2.32 -12.05
CA LYS A 136 4.74 -1.77 -11.05
C LYS A 136 4.36 -2.24 -9.64
N ALA A 137 3.07 -2.20 -9.29
CA ALA A 137 2.57 -2.65 -7.99
C ALA A 137 2.88 -4.13 -7.76
N VAL A 138 2.63 -4.99 -8.75
CA VAL A 138 2.94 -6.43 -8.69
C VAL A 138 4.43 -6.69 -8.52
N LEU A 139 5.29 -5.95 -9.24
CA LEU A 139 6.74 -6.09 -9.10
C LEU A 139 7.23 -5.66 -7.72
N VAL A 140 6.68 -4.58 -7.16
CA VAL A 140 6.99 -4.16 -5.80
C VAL A 140 6.56 -5.25 -4.83
N GLN A 141 5.30 -5.70 -4.90
CA GLN A 141 4.78 -6.74 -4.02
C GLN A 141 5.64 -8.02 -4.05
N TYR A 142 6.02 -8.47 -5.25
CA TYR A 142 6.89 -9.63 -5.41
C TYR A 142 8.24 -9.46 -4.69
N ARG A 143 8.86 -8.27 -4.76
CA ARG A 143 10.14 -8.00 -4.06
C ARG A 143 9.97 -8.09 -2.55
N LEU A 144 8.86 -7.57 -2.04
CA LEU A 144 8.58 -7.57 -0.60
C LEU A 144 8.33 -8.95 -0.05
N ASP A 145 7.55 -9.74 -0.77
CA ASP A 145 7.28 -11.10 -0.35
C ASP A 145 8.57 -11.93 -0.38
N LYS A 146 9.42 -11.71 -1.39
CA LYS A 146 10.76 -12.34 -1.45
C LYS A 146 11.66 -11.93 -0.28
N GLU A 147 11.65 -10.66 0.12
CA GLU A 147 12.42 -10.16 1.28
C GLU A 147 11.89 -10.74 2.59
N LYS A 148 10.55 -10.78 2.78
CA LYS A 148 9.91 -11.41 3.93
C LYS A 148 10.23 -12.90 4.02
N GLU A 149 10.17 -13.62 2.91
CA GLU A 149 10.55 -15.04 2.84
C GLU A 149 12.03 -15.26 3.16
N ALA A 150 12.91 -14.36 2.74
CA ALA A 150 14.33 -14.42 3.09
C ALA A 150 14.56 -14.20 4.59
N ALA A 151 13.92 -13.17 5.17
CA ALA A 151 13.99 -12.90 6.60
C ALA A 151 13.40 -14.04 7.44
N HIS A 152 12.26 -14.61 7.00
CA HIS A 152 11.65 -15.76 7.66
C HIS A 152 12.58 -16.98 7.66
N ARG A 153 13.21 -17.29 6.52
CA ARG A 153 14.20 -18.38 6.43
C ARG A 153 15.41 -18.15 7.34
N GLU A 154 15.88 -16.92 7.46
CA GLU A 154 16.99 -16.61 8.37
C GLU A 154 16.58 -16.79 9.84
N LEU A 155 15.42 -16.29 10.24
CA LEU A 155 14.89 -16.52 11.60
C LEU A 155 14.73 -18.01 11.91
N GLN A 156 14.25 -18.80 10.94
CA GLN A 156 14.16 -20.26 11.10
C GLN A 156 15.54 -20.91 11.32
N ARG A 157 16.58 -20.49 10.59
CA ARG A 157 17.95 -21.00 10.81
C ARG A 157 18.47 -20.63 12.18
N GLN A 158 18.27 -19.39 12.61
CA GLN A 158 18.71 -18.92 13.93
C GLN A 158 18.00 -19.69 15.04
N LEU A 159 16.70 -19.92 14.91
CA LEU A 159 15.90 -20.70 15.86
C LEU A 159 16.38 -22.15 15.93
N ALA A 160 16.65 -22.79 14.80
CA ALA A 160 17.24 -24.13 14.76
C ALA A 160 18.63 -24.17 15.44
N GLY A 161 19.46 -23.15 15.19
CA GLY A 161 20.77 -23.00 15.85
C GLY A 161 20.66 -22.82 17.37
N CYS A 162 19.71 -21.99 17.84
CA CYS A 162 19.40 -21.84 19.26
C CYS A 162 18.95 -23.16 19.89
N GLN A 163 18.04 -23.89 19.25
CA GLN A 163 17.56 -25.19 19.73
C GLN A 163 18.70 -26.20 19.84
N GLN A 164 19.61 -26.23 18.87
CA GLN A 164 20.77 -27.11 18.94
C GLN A 164 21.72 -26.74 20.09
N ARG A 165 21.97 -25.45 20.32
CA ARG A 165 22.78 -25.00 21.46
C ARG A 165 22.16 -25.40 22.80
N VAL A 166 20.84 -25.29 22.95
CA VAL A 166 20.12 -25.72 24.16
C VAL A 166 20.32 -27.22 24.38
N ARG A 167 20.11 -28.05 23.35
CA ARG A 167 20.33 -29.50 23.44
C ARG A 167 21.76 -29.86 23.85
N ASN A 168 22.77 -29.19 23.28
CA ASN A 168 24.17 -29.42 23.64
C ASN A 168 24.45 -29.05 25.10
N LEU A 169 23.94 -27.90 25.56
CA LEU A 169 24.08 -27.47 26.96
C LEU A 169 23.39 -28.43 27.93
N GLU A 170 22.22 -28.96 27.56
CA GLU A 170 21.53 -30.00 28.33
C GLU A 170 22.38 -31.27 28.45
N THR A 171 23.01 -31.72 27.35
CA THR A 171 23.90 -32.89 27.38
C THR A 171 25.17 -32.65 28.20
N ASP A 172 25.78 -31.47 28.07
CA ASP A 172 27.00 -31.10 28.81
C ASP A 172 26.72 -30.98 30.31
N ASN A 173 25.60 -30.34 30.67
CA ASN A 173 25.18 -30.21 32.06
C ASN A 173 24.89 -31.59 32.68
N TYR A 174 24.22 -32.48 31.94
CA TYR A 174 24.01 -33.85 32.38
C TYR A 174 25.32 -34.61 32.58
N ALA A 175 26.25 -34.53 31.63
CA ALA A 175 27.56 -35.17 31.72
C ALA A 175 28.35 -34.65 32.92
N LEU A 176 28.41 -33.33 33.12
CA LEU A 176 29.06 -32.70 34.26
C LEU A 176 28.42 -33.14 35.59
N SER A 177 27.09 -33.18 35.66
CA SER A 177 26.36 -33.65 36.84
C SER A 177 26.70 -35.10 37.18
N MET A 178 26.83 -35.96 36.16
CA MET A 178 27.28 -37.34 36.32
C MET A 178 28.73 -37.44 36.80
N TYR A 179 29.65 -36.64 36.23
CA TYR A 179 31.04 -36.58 36.68
C TYR A 179 31.17 -36.08 38.11
N LEU A 180 30.43 -35.03 38.49
CA LEU A 180 30.40 -34.50 39.84
C LEU A 180 29.90 -35.56 40.83
N ARG A 181 28.82 -36.27 40.51
CA ARG A 181 28.31 -37.37 41.35
C ARG A 181 29.34 -38.49 41.53
N ARG A 182 30.15 -38.77 40.52
CA ARG A 182 31.21 -39.80 40.56
C ARG A 182 32.48 -39.33 41.27
N ALA A 183 32.83 -38.05 41.15
CA ALA A 183 33.96 -37.42 41.83
C ALA A 183 33.66 -37.11 43.30
N GLN A 184 32.38 -36.93 43.64
CA GLN A 184 31.92 -36.87 45.02
C GLN A 184 32.14 -38.26 45.64
N PRO A 185 32.99 -38.41 46.67
CA PRO A 185 33.17 -39.69 47.32
C PRO A 185 31.81 -40.16 47.86
N GLN A 186 31.36 -41.34 47.45
CA GLN A 186 30.30 -42.03 48.18
C GLN A 186 30.82 -42.32 49.59
N ARG A 187 30.56 -41.43 50.53
CA ARG A 187 30.54 -41.76 51.95
C ARG A 187 29.11 -42.19 52.31
N PRO A 188 28.82 -43.49 52.38
CA PRO A 188 27.75 -43.93 53.26
C PRO A 188 28.28 -43.76 54.70
N GLY A 189 27.90 -42.66 55.35
CA GLY A 189 28.26 -42.37 56.73
C GLY A 189 29.47 -41.45 56.90
N SER A 190 29.35 -40.52 57.85
CA SER A 190 30.36 -39.53 58.27
C SER A 190 30.40 -38.23 57.45
N ILE A 191 29.32 -37.46 57.55
CA ILE A 191 29.43 -36.00 57.74
C ILE A 191 29.39 -35.78 59.26
N THR A 192 30.52 -36.02 59.93
CA THR A 192 30.84 -35.31 61.16
C THR A 192 31.69 -34.11 60.77
N GLY A 193 31.26 -32.93 61.21
CA GLY A 193 31.82 -31.64 60.85
C GLY A 193 33.33 -31.57 61.04
N ARG A 194 34.05 -31.46 59.92
CA ARG A 194 35.38 -30.86 59.88
C ARG A 194 35.33 -29.70 58.89
N PHE A 195 34.53 -28.70 59.25
CA PHE A 195 35.01 -27.34 59.05
C PHE A 195 36.28 -27.22 59.90
N HIS A 196 37.37 -26.75 59.29
CA HIS A 196 38.51 -26.26 60.04
C HIS A 196 38.20 -24.79 60.39
N PRO A 197 37.79 -24.45 61.63
CA PRO A 197 38.02 -23.11 62.13
C PRO A 197 39.50 -23.02 62.50
N GLU A 198 40.00 -21.79 62.59
CA GLU A 198 41.39 -21.43 62.86
C GLU A 198 42.32 -21.45 61.63
N VAL A 199 42.14 -20.43 60.79
CA VAL A 199 43.29 -19.70 60.26
C VAL A 199 43.12 -18.25 60.71
N PHE A 200 44.01 -17.84 61.63
CA PHE A 200 44.22 -16.46 62.07
C PHE A 200 44.67 -15.56 60.91
#